data_AF-A0A0H5RZ39-F1
#
_entry.id   AF-A0A0H5RZ39-F1
#
_cell.length_a   1.000
_cell.length_b   1.000
_cell.length_c   1.000
_cell.angle_alpha   90.00
_cell.angle_beta   90.00
_cell.angle_gamma   90.00
#
_symmetry.space_group_name_H-M   'P 1'
#
loop_
_entity.id
_entity.type
_entity.pdbx_description
1 polymer ?
#
loop_
_entity_poly.entity_id
_entity_poly.type
_entity_poly.pdbx_seq_one_letter_code
_entity_poly.pdbx_strand_id
1 'polypeptide(L)'
;MHLRRCAACGHIGCCDDSPARHASAHWRESRHPIIRSFEPGEDWFWNFETNDYYDGPELAPPQHHPDDQPVPGPKGRVPKDWVEQLRNR
;
A
#
# COMPACT_ATOMS: atom_id res chain seq x y z
N MET A 1 -6.87 3.83 -5.80
CA MET A 1 -5.93 4.31 -4.76
C MET A 1 -6.09 3.39 -3.58
N HIS A 2 -5.04 2.66 -3.20
CA HIS A 2 -5.13 1.56 -2.20
C HIS A 2 -3.90 1.53 -1.29
N LEU A 3 -4.04 0.96 -0.10
CA LEU A 3 -2.98 0.72 0.86
C LEU A 3 -2.38 -0.68 0.68
N ARG A 4 -1.07 -0.75 0.82
CA ARG A 4 -0.25 -1.97 0.73
C ARG A 4 0.49 -2.16 2.04
N ARG A 5 0.54 -3.38 2.55
CA ARG A 5 1.32 -3.75 3.73
C ARG A 5 2.52 -4.60 3.32
N CYS A 6 3.72 -4.25 3.76
CA CYS A 6 4.90 -5.08 3.59
C CYS A 6 4.75 -6.39 4.38
N ALA A 7 4.93 -7.53 3.71
CA ALA A 7 4.85 -8.84 4.37
C ALA A 7 6.01 -9.11 5.33
N ALA A 8 7.17 -8.48 5.11
CA ALA A 8 8.37 -8.69 5.91
C ALA A 8 8.39 -7.86 7.21
N CYS A 9 8.00 -6.59 7.15
CA CYS A 9 8.13 -5.66 8.28
C CYS A 9 6.83 -4.96 8.70
N GLY A 10 5.73 -5.18 7.97
CA GLY A 10 4.43 -4.59 8.29
C GLY A 10 4.26 -3.12 7.94
N HIS A 11 5.24 -2.47 7.29
CA HIS A 11 5.10 -1.09 6.82
C HIS A 11 3.88 -0.92 5.91
N ILE A 12 3.08 0.13 6.11
CA ILE A 12 1.89 0.43 5.30
C ILE A 12 2.16 1.68 4.45
N GLY A 13 1.98 1.54 3.14
CA GLY A 13 2.12 2.63 2.18
C GLY A 13 1.07 2.54 1.08
N CYS A 14 0.69 3.68 0.49
CA CYS A 14 -0.20 3.69 -0.66
C CYS A 14 0.48 3.15 -1.93
N CYS A 15 -0.33 2.59 -2.83
CA CYS A 15 0.09 1.97 -4.08
C CYS A 15 0.75 2.96 -5.06
N ASP A 16 1.26 2.46 -6.18
CA ASP A 16 1.98 3.28 -7.17
C ASP A 16 1.09 4.27 -7.94
N ASP A 17 -0.23 4.13 -7.84
CA ASP A 17 -1.21 5.10 -8.35
C ASP A 17 -1.36 6.33 -7.43
N SER A 18 -0.62 6.36 -6.31
CA SER A 18 -0.57 7.50 -5.39
C SER A 18 0.52 8.50 -5.75
N PRO A 19 0.38 9.78 -5.33
CA PRO A 19 1.36 10.80 -5.72
C PRO A 19 2.78 10.48 -5.21
N ALA A 20 2.87 9.85 -4.03
CA ALA A 20 4.15 9.53 -3.38
C ALA A 20 4.66 8.09 -3.60
N ARG A 21 3.84 7.19 -4.17
CA ARG A 21 4.24 5.79 -4.47
C ARG A 21 4.92 5.07 -3.29
N HIS A 22 4.36 5.23 -2.08
CA HIS A 22 5.02 4.79 -0.85
C HIS A 22 5.37 3.29 -0.84
N ALA A 23 4.55 2.42 -1.44
CA ALA A 23 4.82 0.99 -1.48
C ALA A 23 6.09 0.65 -2.28
N SER A 24 6.25 1.16 -3.51
CA SER A 24 7.45 0.89 -4.30
C SER A 24 8.67 1.67 -3.81
N ALA A 25 8.49 2.86 -3.24
CA ALA A 25 9.58 3.59 -2.57
C ALA A 25 10.13 2.77 -1.39
N HIS A 26 9.24 2.27 -0.52
CA HIS A 26 9.60 1.41 0.60
C HIS A 26 10.37 0.16 0.13
N TRP A 27 9.91 -0.51 -0.93
CA TRP A 27 10.64 -1.65 -1.48
C TRP A 27 12.07 -1.29 -1.92
N ARG A 28 12.24 -0.18 -2.66
CA ARG A 28 13.57 0.24 -3.15
C ARG A 28 14.55 0.52 -2.01
N GLU A 29 14.06 1.06 -0.90
CA GLU A 29 14.86 1.39 0.28
C GLU A 29 15.16 0.18 1.17
N SER A 30 14.12 -0.61 1.49
CA SER A 30 14.23 -1.73 2.45
C SER A 30 14.65 -3.05 1.81
N ARG A 31 14.47 -3.19 0.49
CA ARG A 31 14.58 -4.46 -0.24
C ARG A 31 13.59 -5.53 0.22
N HIS A 32 12.41 -5.13 0.69
CA HIS A 32 11.29 -6.05 0.94
C HIS A 32 10.36 -6.09 -0.28
N PRO A 33 10.41 -7.12 -1.15
CA PRO A 33 9.70 -7.09 -2.42
C PRO A 33 8.23 -7.52 -2.30
N ILE A 34 7.87 -8.24 -1.24
CA ILE A 34 6.53 -8.81 -1.07
C ILE A 34 5.66 -7.84 -0.27
N ILE A 35 4.57 -7.40 -0.90
CA ILE A 35 3.49 -6.68 -0.25
C ILE A 35 2.21 -7.50 -0.30
N ARG A 36 1.31 -7.25 0.64
CA ARG A 36 -0.08 -7.71 0.65
C ARG A 36 -1.01 -6.53 0.44
N SER A 37 -2.17 -6.74 -0.16
CA SER A 37 -3.24 -5.75 -0.04
C SER A 37 -3.60 -5.51 1.42
N PHE A 38 -3.90 -4.26 1.75
CA PHE A 38 -4.35 -3.86 3.08
C PHE A 38 -5.76 -3.24 3.04
N GLU A 39 -6.48 -3.49 1.95
CA GLU A 39 -7.88 -3.09 1.76
C GLU A 39 -8.83 -4.13 2.37
N PRO A 40 -10.00 -3.72 2.87
CA PRO A 40 -11.02 -4.65 3.36
C PRO A 40 -11.44 -5.67 2.28
N GLY A 41 -11.47 -6.95 2.64
CA GLY A 41 -11.89 -8.03 1.75
C GLY A 41 -10.84 -8.52 0.74
N GLU A 42 -9.64 -7.93 0.74
CA GLU A 42 -8.55 -8.37 -0.14
C GLU A 42 -7.45 -9.12 0.64
N ASP A 43 -6.92 -10.20 0.06
CA ASP A 43 -5.92 -11.07 0.68
C ASP A 43 -4.69 -11.38 -0.19
N TRP A 44 -4.68 -10.89 -1.42
CA TRP A 44 -3.64 -11.16 -2.40
C TRP A 44 -2.29 -10.49 -2.04
N PHE A 45 -1.22 -11.05 -2.58
CA PHE A 45 0.14 -10.50 -2.49
C PHE A 45 0.73 -10.21 -3.87
N TRP A 46 1.66 -9.26 -3.89
CA TRP A 46 2.43 -8.91 -5.07
C TRP A 46 3.91 -8.88 -4.74
N ASN A 47 4.72 -9.42 -5.64
CA ASN A 47 6.17 -9.35 -5.57
C ASN A 47 6.67 -8.33 -6.60
N PHE A 48 7.20 -7.21 -6.09
CA PHE A 48 7.77 -6.16 -6.92
C PHE A 48 9.02 -6.58 -7.72
N GLU A 49 9.80 -7.53 -7.21
CA GLU A 49 11.03 -7.99 -7.86
C GLU A 49 10.73 -8.86 -9.08
N THR A 50 9.75 -9.77 -8.97
CA THR A 50 9.35 -10.65 -10.07
C THR A 50 8.26 -10.04 -10.96
N ASN A 51 7.63 -8.95 -10.50
CA ASN A 51 6.47 -8.34 -11.16
C ASN A 51 5.33 -9.35 -11.38
N ASP A 52 5.02 -10.13 -10.34
CA ASP A 52 4.00 -11.17 -10.37
C ASP A 52 3.31 -11.35 -9.01
N TYR A 53 2.19 -12.05 -8.99
CA TYR A 53 1.51 -12.46 -7.77
C TYR A 53 2.34 -13.45 -6.96
N TYR A 54 2.11 -13.43 -5.65
CA TYR A 54 2.76 -14.33 -4.71
C TYR A 54 1.70 -15.01 -3.84
N ASP A 55 1.80 -16.32 -3.65
CA ASP A 55 0.98 -17.03 -2.67
C ASP A 55 1.71 -17.00 -1.32
N GLY A 56 1.30 -16.05 -0.48
CA GLY A 56 1.88 -15.82 0.84
C GLY A 56 1.05 -16.40 1.98
N PRO A 57 1.67 -16.64 3.16
CA PRO A 57 0.94 -17.06 4.34
C PRO A 57 0.02 -15.94 4.84
N GLU A 58 -0.98 -16.28 5.64
CA GLU A 58 -1.74 -15.27 6.37
C GLU A 58 -0.80 -14.46 7.30
N LEU A 59 -0.87 -13.14 7.21
CA LEU A 59 -0.06 -12.25 8.06
C LEU A 59 -0.68 -12.12 9.45
N ALA A 60 0.11 -11.71 10.44
CA ALA A 60 -0.46 -11.37 11.75
C ALA A 60 -1.44 -10.17 11.64
N PRO A 61 -2.55 -10.15 12.40
CA PRO A 61 -3.49 -9.03 12.41
C PRO A 61 -2.84 -7.66 12.67
N PRO A 62 -3.44 -6.55 12.22
CA PRO A 62 -4.69 -6.48 11.44
C PRO A 62 -4.49 -6.87 9.96
N GLN A 63 -5.54 -7.39 9.32
CA GLN A 63 -5.50 -7.77 7.89
C GLN A 63 -5.81 -6.61 6.93
N HIS A 64 -6.49 -5.56 7.40
CA HIS A 64 -6.84 -4.40 6.59
C HIS A 64 -6.95 -3.14 7.45
N HIS A 65 -7.02 -1.97 6.81
CA HIS A 65 -7.36 -0.72 7.48
C HIS A 65 -8.84 -0.69 7.90
N PRO A 66 -9.24 0.14 8.89
CA PRO A 66 -10.65 0.31 9.24
C PRO A 66 -11.53 0.68 8.05
N ASP A 67 -12.77 0.19 8.00
CA ASP A 67 -13.70 0.42 6.89
C ASP A 67 -14.06 1.90 6.70
N ASP A 68 -13.98 2.70 7.76
CA ASP A 68 -14.26 4.14 7.75
C ASP A 68 -13.02 5.00 7.42
N GLN A 69 -11.84 4.37 7.27
CA GLN A 69 -10.62 5.07 6.92
C GLN A 69 -10.58 5.35 5.40
N PRO A 70 -10.44 6.63 4.99
CA PRO A 70 -10.28 6.95 3.58
C PRO A 70 -8.86 6.61 3.07
N VAL A 71 -8.76 6.48 1.76
CA VAL A 71 -7.51 6.32 1.00
C VAL A 71 -7.18 7.64 0.25
N PRO A 72 -5.90 7.99 0.05
CA PRO A 72 -4.68 7.19 0.31
C PRO A 72 -4.16 7.26 1.75
N GLY A 73 -4.85 7.95 2.65
CA GLY A 73 -4.43 8.06 4.04
C GLY A 73 -5.55 8.59 4.92
N PRO A 74 -5.35 8.57 6.25
CA PRO A 74 -6.40 8.90 7.20
C PRO A 74 -7.02 10.28 6.96
N LYS A 75 -8.31 10.40 7.31
CA LYS A 75 -9.05 11.66 7.18
C LYS A 75 -8.29 12.82 7.83
N GLY A 76 -8.12 13.91 7.08
CA GLY A 76 -7.44 15.11 7.56
C GLY A 76 -5.91 15.03 7.62
N ARG A 77 -5.29 13.88 7.28
CA ARG A 77 -3.83 13.73 7.14
C ARG A 77 -3.33 13.87 5.70
N VAL A 78 -4.24 13.86 4.74
CA VAL A 78 -3.94 14.05 3.31
C VAL A 78 -4.15 15.53 2.95
N PRO A 79 -3.18 16.20 2.28
CA PRO A 79 -3.34 17.58 1.79
C PRO A 79 -4.61 17.72 0.94
N LYS A 80 -5.33 18.84 1.05
CA LYS A 80 -6.64 19.00 0.37
C LYS A 80 -6.56 18.94 -1.15
N ASP A 81 -5.42 19.35 -1.71
CA ASP A 81 -5.11 19.46 -3.12
C ASP A 81 -4.42 18.19 -3.69
N TRP A 82 -4.36 17.10 -2.94
CA TRP A 82 -3.64 15.88 -3.36
C TRP A 82 -4.09 15.31 -4.72
N VAL A 83 -5.37 15.47 -5.06
CA VAL A 83 -5.92 15.03 -6.36
C VAL A 83 -5.39 15.89 -7.50
N GLU A 84 -5.22 17.20 -7.29
CA GLU A 84 -4.65 18.10 -8.28
C GLU A 84 -3.16 17.83 -8.46
N GLN A 85 -2.44 17.54 -7.37
CA GLN A 85 -1.03 17.12 -7.44
C GLN A 85 -0.84 15.84 -8.26
N LEU A 86 -1.83 14.93 -8.28
CA LEU A 86 -1.83 13.76 -9.16
C LEU A 86 -2.08 14.11 -10.62
N ARG A 87 -3.00 15.05 -10.90
CA ARG A 87 -3.38 15.44 -12.27
C ARG A 87 -2.32 16.27 -12.98
N ASN A 88 -1.52 17.02 -12.22
CA ASN A 88 -0.50 17.93 -12.74
C ASN A 88 0.87 17.24 -12.91
N ARG A 89 0.89 15.92 -13.08
CA ARG A 89 2.11 15.10 -13.11
C ARG A 89 2.42 14.57 -14.49
#